data_AF-A0A9P6DYD8-F1
#
_entry.id   AF-A0A9P6DYD8-F1
#
_cell.length_a   1.000
_cell.length_b   1.000
_cell.length_c   1.000
_cell.angle_alpha   90.00
_cell.angle_beta   90.00
_cell.angle_gamma   90.00
#
_symmetry.space_group_name_H-M   'P 1'
#
loop_
_entity.id
_entity.type
_entity.pdbx_description
1 polymer ?
#
loop_
_entity_poly.entity_id
_entity_poly.type
_entity_poly.pdbx_seq_one_letter_code
_entity_poly.pdbx_strand_id
1 'polypeptide(L)'
;MPLSAYDGPDALNKIALPAFLKVLTAAELSMPDAMSIAGKIYKSHNTPAQLSTLSNASLESLKIENKDQRKRILAGIKKAGWRAPGRGKQSVISTPPVAGPSVRFMKAASTPSRKRKRTDDGEELLRDRGTEYKSFDFEEILDEKALASKFVVVNRAPVMTAWATVVAERLNFKREEALSIASVYTEMNATSKGISLGIFDTGKNADYEVGSAQPFVELMGRQPVLKTEGGEWRGVTKGGAVEPEVAFGYMRKSFRHTIGSVIGGMRLLAEAFSPDELNKEGFALYTDFRPNSGGEWGQRGEMRMSTILALRRTLP
;
A
#
# COMPACT_ATOMS: atom_id res chain seq x y z
N MET A 1 24.80 -8.31 -18.80
CA MET A 1 24.18 -9.57 -19.28
C MET A 1 23.42 -10.21 -18.13
N PRO A 2 22.20 -10.74 -18.34
CA PRO A 2 21.62 -11.70 -17.41
C PRO A 2 22.40 -13.03 -17.50
N LEU A 3 22.62 -13.70 -16.36
CA LEU A 3 23.08 -15.08 -16.37
C LEU A 3 21.89 -15.98 -16.73
N SER A 4 22.07 -16.86 -17.72
CA SER A 4 21.05 -17.81 -18.15
C SER A 4 20.72 -18.81 -17.04
N ALA A 5 19.51 -19.38 -17.09
CA ALA A 5 19.17 -20.52 -16.24
C ALA A 5 20.12 -21.69 -16.54
N TYR A 6 20.84 -22.16 -15.52
CA TYR A 6 21.64 -23.37 -15.59
C TYR A 6 20.73 -24.59 -15.49
N ASP A 7 20.22 -25.05 -16.63
CA ASP A 7 19.46 -26.30 -16.76
C ASP A 7 20.32 -27.28 -17.59
N GLY A 8 21.17 -28.03 -16.88
CA GLY A 8 22.26 -28.82 -17.46
C GLY A 8 23.05 -29.61 -16.38
N PRO A 9 23.99 -30.49 -16.77
CA PRO A 9 24.53 -31.53 -15.89
C PRO A 9 25.43 -31.06 -14.72
N ASP A 10 25.70 -29.76 -14.60
CA ASP A 10 26.58 -29.17 -13.56
C ASP A 10 26.02 -29.19 -12.12
N ALA A 11 24.82 -29.71 -11.87
CA ALA A 11 24.19 -29.73 -10.55
C ALA A 11 25.00 -30.48 -9.45
N LEU A 12 25.95 -31.33 -9.86
CA LEU A 12 26.89 -32.06 -8.98
C LEU A 12 28.26 -31.39 -8.84
N ASN A 13 28.60 -30.42 -9.70
CA ASN A 13 29.91 -29.78 -9.70
C ASN A 13 30.05 -28.76 -8.55
N LYS A 14 31.25 -28.69 -7.96
CA LYS A 14 31.57 -27.74 -6.89
C LYS A 14 31.62 -26.33 -7.48
N ILE A 15 30.78 -25.43 -6.96
CA ILE A 15 30.77 -24.03 -7.39
C ILE A 15 32.12 -23.39 -7.00
N ALA A 16 32.83 -22.78 -7.94
CA ALA A 16 34.07 -22.08 -7.62
C ALA A 16 33.79 -20.90 -6.66
N LEU A 17 34.61 -20.75 -5.61
CA LEU A 17 34.45 -19.70 -4.59
C LEU A 17 34.22 -18.27 -5.14
N PRO A 18 34.90 -17.81 -6.22
CA PRO A 18 34.62 -16.50 -6.82
C PRO A 18 33.21 -16.36 -7.42
N ALA A 19 32.62 -17.45 -7.90
CA ALA A 19 31.25 -17.47 -8.40
C ALA A 19 30.25 -17.41 -7.23
N PHE A 20 30.53 -18.13 -6.14
CA PHE A 20 29.73 -18.07 -4.91
C PHE A 20 29.73 -16.67 -4.28
N LEU A 21 30.90 -16.01 -4.20
CA LEU A 21 31.02 -14.63 -3.70
C LEU A 21 30.29 -13.61 -4.60
N LYS A 22 30.27 -13.82 -5.92
CA LYS A 22 29.46 -13.02 -6.86
C LYS A 22 27.96 -13.15 -6.58
N VAL A 23 27.47 -14.33 -6.17
CA VAL A 23 26.05 -14.53 -5.80
C VAL A 23 25.70 -13.80 -4.50
N LEU A 24 26.58 -13.83 -3.48
CA LEU A 24 26.34 -13.11 -2.22
C LEU A 24 26.40 -11.58 -2.38
N THR A 25 27.37 -11.06 -3.14
CA THR A 25 27.47 -9.61 -3.41
C THR A 25 26.35 -9.10 -4.31
N ALA A 26 25.88 -9.90 -5.28
CA ALA A 26 24.66 -9.61 -6.05
C ALA A 26 23.35 -9.66 -5.23
N ALA A 27 23.44 -9.97 -3.93
CA ALA A 27 22.36 -9.98 -2.95
C ALA A 27 22.52 -8.89 -1.86
N GLU A 28 23.29 -7.83 -2.15
CA GLU A 28 23.46 -6.66 -1.27
C GLU A 28 24.11 -6.99 0.08
N LEU A 29 25.04 -7.96 0.09
CA LEU A 29 25.96 -8.21 1.21
C LEU A 29 27.30 -7.53 0.91
N SER A 30 27.90 -6.91 1.93
CA SER A 30 29.23 -6.29 1.82
C SER A 30 30.30 -7.35 1.54
N MET A 31 31.39 -7.01 0.85
CA MET A 31 32.43 -7.98 0.48
C MET A 31 33.05 -8.72 1.69
N PRO A 32 33.33 -8.07 2.85
CA PRO A 32 33.80 -8.77 4.04
C PRO A 32 32.76 -9.72 4.64
N ASP A 33 31.49 -9.32 4.70
CA ASP A 33 30.37 -10.16 5.13
C ASP A 33 30.25 -11.39 4.22
N ALA A 34 30.29 -11.19 2.90
CA ALA A 34 30.21 -12.25 1.91
C ALA A 34 31.35 -13.27 2.07
N MET A 35 32.58 -12.83 2.36
CA MET A 35 33.70 -13.73 2.66
C MET A 35 33.52 -14.48 4.00
N SER A 36 33.07 -13.80 5.06
CA SER A 36 32.79 -14.41 6.36
C SER A 36 31.67 -15.47 6.28
N ILE A 37 30.59 -15.16 5.57
CA ILE A 37 29.45 -16.05 5.30
C ILE A 37 29.88 -17.23 4.40
N ALA A 38 30.69 -16.99 3.36
CA ALA A 38 31.23 -18.06 2.52
C ALA A 38 32.12 -19.01 3.31
N GLY A 39 33.00 -18.50 4.19
CA GLY A 39 33.85 -19.33 5.06
C GLY A 39 33.08 -20.27 6.00
N LYS A 40 31.80 -19.98 6.26
CA LYS A 40 30.85 -20.85 6.99
C LYS A 40 30.09 -21.79 6.04
N ILE A 41 29.37 -21.26 5.05
CA ILE A 41 28.44 -22.01 4.20
C ILE A 41 29.18 -22.96 3.23
N TYR A 42 30.28 -22.51 2.61
CA TYR A 42 31.00 -23.27 1.58
C TYR A 42 31.61 -24.59 2.09
N LYS A 43 31.74 -24.74 3.42
CA LYS A 43 32.21 -25.97 4.07
C LYS A 43 31.12 -27.07 4.13
N SER A 44 29.84 -26.70 4.22
CA SER A 44 28.72 -27.65 4.33
C SER A 44 27.85 -27.73 3.07
N HIS A 45 27.81 -26.68 2.24
CA HIS A 45 27.02 -26.61 1.01
C HIS A 45 27.90 -26.08 -0.13
N ASN A 46 28.46 -27.00 -0.93
CA ASN A 46 29.40 -26.68 -2.02
C ASN A 46 28.88 -27.00 -3.43
N THR A 47 27.73 -27.68 -3.56
CA THR A 47 27.04 -27.91 -4.84
C THR A 47 25.75 -27.07 -4.97
N PRO A 48 25.29 -26.79 -6.21
CA PRO A 48 24.01 -26.12 -6.46
C PRO A 48 22.82 -26.75 -5.73
N ALA A 49 22.74 -28.08 -5.73
CA ALA A 49 21.66 -28.83 -5.08
C ALA A 49 21.63 -28.60 -3.56
N GLN A 50 22.79 -28.59 -2.90
CA GLN A 50 22.91 -28.33 -1.45
C GLN A 50 22.58 -26.88 -1.08
N LEU A 51 22.84 -25.91 -1.97
CA LEU A 51 22.42 -24.53 -1.74
C LEU A 51 20.91 -24.35 -1.92
N SER A 52 20.27 -25.16 -2.79
CA SER A 52 18.82 -25.10 -2.99
C SER A 52 18.00 -25.62 -1.80
N THR A 53 18.61 -26.41 -0.90
CA THR A 53 17.97 -26.91 0.33
C THR A 53 18.25 -26.06 1.57
N LEU A 54 19.00 -24.95 1.45
CA LEU A 54 19.24 -24.03 2.56
C LEU A 54 17.94 -23.38 3.05
N SER A 55 17.63 -23.61 4.33
CA SER A 55 16.50 -23.00 5.04
C SER A 55 16.96 -21.95 6.05
N ASN A 56 16.05 -21.14 6.59
CA ASN A 56 16.38 -20.23 7.69
C ASN A 56 16.94 -20.98 8.92
N ALA A 57 16.41 -22.15 9.24
CA ALA A 57 16.92 -23.01 10.33
C ALA A 57 18.33 -23.56 10.05
N SER A 58 18.66 -23.80 8.77
CA SER A 58 20.02 -24.18 8.34
C SER A 58 21.02 -23.03 8.49
N LEU A 59 20.57 -21.78 8.35
CA LEU A 59 21.42 -20.60 8.57
C LEU A 59 21.52 -20.21 10.06
N GLU A 60 20.54 -20.61 10.87
CA GLU A 60 20.57 -20.52 12.33
C GLU A 60 21.65 -21.44 12.93
N SER A 61 21.66 -22.74 12.55
CA SER A 61 22.68 -23.67 13.04
C SER A 61 24.12 -23.34 12.58
N LEU A 62 24.26 -22.64 11.45
CA LEU A 62 25.55 -22.15 10.93
C LEU A 62 26.05 -20.85 11.59
N LYS A 63 25.44 -20.40 12.71
CA LYS A 63 25.81 -19.18 13.45
C LYS A 63 25.89 -17.94 12.57
N ILE A 64 24.84 -17.69 11.80
CA ILE A 64 24.56 -16.42 11.14
C ILE A 64 23.37 -15.83 11.89
N GLU A 65 23.61 -15.00 12.91
CA GLU A 65 22.55 -14.57 13.84
C GLU A 65 21.67 -13.44 13.26
N ASN A 66 22.20 -12.62 12.36
CA ASN A 66 21.47 -11.51 11.75
C ASN A 66 20.40 -12.00 10.75
N LYS A 67 19.13 -11.77 11.11
CA LYS A 67 17.93 -12.14 10.35
C LYS A 67 17.89 -11.55 8.93
N ASP A 68 18.38 -10.33 8.74
CA ASP A 68 18.40 -9.66 7.44
C ASP A 68 19.54 -10.17 6.54
N GLN A 69 20.69 -10.52 7.11
CA GLN A 69 21.73 -11.24 6.36
C GLN A 69 21.19 -12.58 5.83
N ARG A 70 20.45 -13.36 6.63
CA ARG A 70 19.80 -14.60 6.15
C ARG A 70 18.81 -14.35 5.02
N LYS A 71 17.95 -13.33 5.16
CA LYS A 71 16.98 -12.93 4.13
C LYS A 71 17.68 -12.56 2.82
N ARG A 72 18.80 -11.84 2.88
CA ARG A 72 19.66 -11.52 1.72
C ARG A 72 20.31 -12.77 1.10
N ILE A 73 20.90 -13.67 1.89
CA ILE A 73 21.49 -14.93 1.41
C ILE A 73 20.45 -15.75 0.61
N LEU A 74 19.27 -15.99 1.19
CA LEU A 74 18.21 -16.78 0.54
C LEU A 74 17.66 -16.08 -0.72
N ALA A 75 17.57 -14.74 -0.72
CA ALA A 75 17.22 -13.97 -1.91
C ALA A 75 18.29 -14.10 -3.01
N GLY A 76 19.58 -14.06 -2.65
CA GLY A 76 20.71 -14.24 -3.57
C GLY A 76 20.72 -15.60 -4.25
N ILE A 77 20.59 -16.68 -3.47
CA ILE A 77 20.53 -18.05 -4.00
C ILE A 77 19.33 -18.21 -4.96
N LYS A 78 18.16 -17.69 -4.58
CA LYS A 78 16.94 -17.72 -5.41
C LYS A 78 17.07 -16.87 -6.69
N LYS A 79 17.79 -15.75 -6.64
CA LYS A 79 18.08 -14.84 -7.77
C LYS A 79 19.12 -15.44 -8.74
N ALA A 80 20.06 -16.24 -8.23
CA ALA A 80 21.09 -16.93 -8.99
C ALA A 80 20.63 -18.25 -9.66
N GLY A 81 19.33 -18.56 -9.62
CA GLY A 81 18.75 -19.68 -10.38
C GLY A 81 18.89 -21.07 -9.75
N TRP A 82 19.61 -21.21 -8.64
CA TRP A 82 19.84 -22.49 -7.93
C TRP A 82 18.56 -23.04 -7.26
N ARG A 83 17.65 -23.58 -8.08
CA ARG A 83 16.36 -24.13 -7.65
C ARG A 83 16.45 -25.64 -7.42
N ALA A 84 15.73 -26.13 -6.43
CA ALA A 84 15.50 -27.57 -6.29
C ALA A 84 14.63 -28.06 -7.47
N PRO A 85 14.90 -29.26 -8.01
CA PRO A 85 14.09 -29.83 -9.09
C PRO A 85 12.69 -30.19 -8.60
N GLY A 86 11.67 -29.92 -9.42
CA GLY A 86 10.33 -30.52 -9.26
C GLY A 86 9.22 -29.63 -8.68
N ARG A 87 8.74 -28.63 -9.45
CA ARG A 87 7.29 -28.40 -9.64
C ARG A 87 6.99 -27.51 -10.84
N GLY A 88 7.01 -28.10 -12.04
CA GLY A 88 6.46 -27.46 -13.23
C GLY A 88 4.94 -27.31 -13.14
N LYS A 89 4.40 -26.28 -13.79
CA LYS A 89 2.97 -26.24 -14.16
C LYS A 89 2.84 -26.80 -15.57
N GLN A 90 1.86 -27.67 -15.80
CA GLN A 90 1.48 -28.14 -17.12
C GLN A 90 -0.02 -27.95 -17.34
N SER A 91 -0.35 -27.42 -18.52
CA SER A 91 -1.60 -27.68 -19.25
C SER A 91 -1.49 -29.05 -19.96
N VAL A 92 -2.49 -29.68 -20.59
CA VAL A 92 -3.63 -29.21 -21.39
C VAL A 92 -4.70 -30.33 -21.52
N ILE A 93 -5.96 -29.93 -21.77
CA ILE A 93 -6.95 -30.50 -22.74
C ILE A 93 -7.33 -32.02 -22.72
N SER A 94 -8.59 -32.27 -22.32
CA SER A 94 -9.66 -33.13 -22.91
C SER A 94 -9.55 -34.67 -23.16
N THR A 95 -10.40 -35.41 -22.42
CA THR A 95 -11.36 -36.50 -22.87
C THR A 95 -10.85 -37.80 -23.52
N PRO A 96 -11.67 -38.90 -23.58
CA PRO A 96 -12.84 -39.36 -22.81
C PRO A 96 -12.45 -40.67 -22.04
N PRO A 97 -13.23 -41.78 -21.94
CA PRO A 97 -14.68 -42.01 -21.71
C PRO A 97 -14.91 -42.40 -20.21
N VAL A 98 -15.77 -43.30 -19.66
CA VAL A 98 -16.77 -44.34 -20.06
C VAL A 98 -17.97 -44.28 -19.07
N ALA A 99 -19.07 -44.99 -19.32
CA ALA A 99 -20.31 -44.96 -18.52
C ALA A 99 -20.54 -46.16 -17.56
N GLY A 100 -21.28 -45.91 -16.46
CA GLY A 100 -21.79 -46.92 -15.50
C GLY A 100 -22.55 -46.26 -14.33
N PRO A 101 -23.80 -46.63 -13.98
CA PRO A 101 -24.66 -45.80 -13.10
C PRO A 101 -25.02 -46.39 -11.72
N SER A 102 -25.18 -45.54 -10.69
CA SER A 102 -26.26 -45.69 -9.69
C SER A 102 -26.50 -44.50 -8.73
N VAL A 103 -27.74 -44.47 -8.26
CA VAL A 103 -28.50 -43.54 -7.40
C VAL A 103 -27.84 -42.82 -6.21
N ARG A 104 -28.25 -41.54 -6.07
CA ARG A 104 -28.70 -40.82 -4.84
C ARG A 104 -28.06 -41.14 -3.48
N PHE A 105 -27.58 -40.09 -2.81
CA PHE A 105 -28.05 -39.74 -1.44
C PHE A 105 -28.03 -38.22 -1.21
N MET A 106 -29.01 -37.72 -0.44
CA MET A 106 -29.13 -36.32 -0.02
C MET A 106 -28.75 -36.17 1.45
N LYS A 107 -27.79 -35.29 1.79
CA LYS A 107 -27.77 -34.64 3.11
C LYS A 107 -26.94 -33.35 3.09
N ALA A 108 -27.42 -32.33 3.79
CA ALA A 108 -26.74 -31.06 3.92
C ALA A 108 -25.59 -31.13 4.94
N ALA A 109 -24.50 -30.42 4.67
CA ALA A 109 -23.42 -30.16 5.63
C ALA A 109 -22.85 -28.75 5.41
N SER A 110 -22.46 -28.10 6.51
CA SER A 110 -21.99 -26.72 6.59
C SER A 110 -20.81 -26.40 5.66
N THR A 111 -20.86 -25.27 4.96
CA THR A 111 -19.71 -24.70 4.25
C THR A 111 -18.75 -24.06 5.25
N PRO A 112 -17.48 -24.53 5.40
CA PRO A 112 -16.53 -23.90 6.30
C PRO A 112 -16.07 -22.56 5.71
N SER A 113 -16.33 -21.46 6.41
CA SER A 113 -15.91 -20.14 5.94
C SER A 113 -14.39 -20.05 5.87
N ARG A 114 -13.83 -20.00 4.65
CA ARG A 114 -12.41 -19.65 4.45
C ARG A 114 -12.22 -18.20 4.86
N LYS A 115 -11.80 -17.99 6.12
CA LYS A 115 -11.25 -16.72 6.61
C LYS A 115 -10.21 -16.23 5.60
N ARG A 116 -10.55 -15.22 4.80
CA ARG A 116 -9.57 -14.57 3.91
C ARG A 116 -8.53 -13.92 4.80
N LYS A 117 -7.32 -14.48 4.81
CA LYS A 117 -6.16 -13.84 5.43
C LYS A 117 -5.97 -12.51 4.70
N ARG A 118 -6.36 -11.41 5.35
CA ARG A 118 -6.16 -10.03 4.87
C ARG A 118 -4.68 -9.88 4.53
N THR A 119 -4.38 -9.74 3.25
CA THR A 119 -3.03 -9.45 2.78
C THR A 119 -2.69 -8.00 3.13
N ASP A 120 -1.41 -7.75 3.33
CA ASP A 120 -0.90 -6.45 3.78
C ASP A 120 -0.67 -5.54 2.56
N ASP A 121 -1.77 -5.28 1.84
CA ASP A 121 -1.76 -4.70 0.49
C ASP A 121 -1.25 -3.24 0.45
N GLY A 122 -0.91 -2.63 1.60
CA GLY A 122 -0.49 -1.24 1.70
C GLY A 122 0.94 -0.98 1.22
N GLU A 123 1.89 -1.84 1.61
CA GLU A 123 3.33 -1.57 1.42
C GLU A 123 3.88 -2.03 0.05
N GLU A 124 3.19 -2.96 -0.65
CA GLU A 124 3.56 -3.35 -2.03
C GLU A 124 2.96 -2.39 -3.10
N LEU A 125 1.98 -1.57 -2.73
CA LEU A 125 1.27 -0.64 -3.64
C LEU A 125 2.06 0.63 -4.01
N LEU A 126 3.21 0.86 -3.38
CA LEU A 126 3.97 2.13 -3.40
C LEU A 126 5.17 2.15 -4.36
N ARG A 127 5.49 1.04 -5.03
CA ARG A 127 6.79 0.86 -5.73
C ARG A 127 6.77 0.99 -7.25
N ASP A 128 5.67 1.43 -7.85
CA ASP A 128 5.54 1.61 -9.30
C ASP A 128 4.81 2.93 -9.63
N ARG A 129 5.29 3.64 -10.67
CA ARG A 129 4.82 4.96 -11.16
C ARG A 129 5.01 6.15 -10.20
N GLY A 130 6.27 6.50 -9.89
CA GLY A 130 6.65 7.83 -9.39
C GLY A 130 7.21 8.72 -10.51
N THR A 131 6.52 8.74 -11.67
CA THR A 131 6.97 9.33 -12.95
C THR A 131 5.86 9.57 -13.98
N GLU A 132 4.60 9.18 -13.72
CA GLU A 132 3.56 9.14 -14.76
C GLU A 132 2.75 10.45 -14.85
N TYR A 133 2.65 11.20 -13.75
CA TYR A 133 1.70 12.30 -13.62
C TYR A 133 2.36 13.67 -13.84
N LYS A 134 2.41 14.11 -15.10
CA LYS A 134 2.87 15.48 -15.47
C LYS A 134 1.97 16.62 -14.99
N SER A 135 0.82 16.31 -14.39
CA SER A 135 -0.12 17.25 -13.80
C SER A 135 -0.99 16.53 -12.77
N PHE A 136 -1.28 17.21 -11.66
CA PHE A 136 -2.16 16.75 -10.59
C PHE A 136 -3.63 17.16 -10.83
N ASP A 137 -4.07 17.27 -12.08
CA ASP A 137 -5.45 17.62 -12.39
C ASP A 137 -6.43 16.45 -12.16
N PHE A 138 -7.61 16.77 -11.64
CA PHE A 138 -8.71 15.85 -11.41
C PHE A 138 -9.82 15.93 -12.46
N GLU A 139 -9.69 16.82 -13.44
CA GLU A 139 -10.68 17.04 -14.52
C GLU A 139 -12.04 17.44 -13.90
N GLU A 140 -11.98 18.46 -13.04
CA GLU A 140 -13.03 18.82 -12.08
C GLU A 140 -14.32 19.34 -12.75
N ILE A 141 -15.48 18.79 -12.36
CA ILE A 141 -16.79 19.14 -12.91
C ILE A 141 -17.52 20.00 -11.89
N LEU A 142 -17.74 21.27 -12.24
CA LEU A 142 -18.41 22.26 -11.38
C LEU A 142 -19.87 22.55 -11.76
N ASP A 143 -20.42 21.92 -12.81
CA ASP A 143 -21.86 22.03 -13.10
C ASP A 143 -22.68 21.20 -12.10
N GLU A 144 -23.37 21.90 -11.21
CA GLU A 144 -24.26 21.34 -10.19
C GLU A 144 -25.31 20.37 -10.77
N LYS A 145 -25.83 20.64 -11.98
CA LYS A 145 -26.87 19.80 -12.60
C LYS A 145 -26.28 18.46 -13.07
N ALA A 146 -25.10 18.50 -13.68
CA ALA A 146 -24.32 17.30 -13.99
C ALA A 146 -23.72 16.61 -12.76
N LEU A 147 -23.69 17.24 -11.58
CA LEU A 147 -23.25 16.62 -10.32
C LEU A 147 -24.38 15.95 -9.53
N ALA A 148 -25.55 16.59 -9.43
CA ALA A 148 -26.61 16.18 -8.49
C ALA A 148 -27.13 14.75 -8.69
N SER A 149 -27.09 14.24 -9.93
CA SER A 149 -27.49 12.88 -10.30
C SER A 149 -26.42 11.81 -10.06
N LYS A 150 -25.16 12.20 -9.75
CA LYS A 150 -24.03 11.28 -9.62
C LYS A 150 -23.86 10.74 -8.20
N PHE A 151 -23.35 9.52 -8.13
CA PHE A 151 -22.96 8.84 -6.90
C PHE A 151 -21.69 8.01 -7.13
N VAL A 152 -21.04 7.58 -6.06
CA VAL A 152 -19.90 6.66 -6.09
C VAL A 152 -19.98 5.68 -4.92
N VAL A 153 -19.58 4.42 -5.15
CA VAL A 153 -19.49 3.39 -4.11
C VAL A 153 -18.03 3.17 -3.73
N VAL A 154 -17.61 3.66 -2.56
CA VAL A 154 -16.19 3.80 -2.21
C VAL A 154 -15.96 3.61 -0.70
N ASN A 155 -14.72 3.30 -0.31
CA ASN A 155 -14.32 3.27 1.10
C ASN A 155 -14.23 4.72 1.64
N ARG A 156 -14.28 4.87 2.96
CA ARG A 156 -14.18 6.16 3.65
C ARG A 156 -12.79 6.81 3.50
N ALA A 157 -11.71 6.02 3.48
CA ALA A 157 -10.34 6.55 3.39
C ALA A 157 -10.07 7.42 2.13
N PRO A 158 -10.37 6.97 0.89
CA PRO A 158 -10.23 7.83 -0.30
C PRO A 158 -11.05 9.13 -0.22
N VAL A 159 -12.23 9.10 0.39
CA VAL A 159 -13.09 10.28 0.58
C VAL A 159 -12.49 11.25 1.59
N MET A 160 -11.88 10.74 2.66
CA MET A 160 -11.12 11.56 3.60
C MET A 160 -9.92 12.24 2.93
N THR A 161 -9.14 11.51 2.11
CA THR A 161 -8.00 12.09 1.38
C THR A 161 -8.45 13.16 0.39
N ALA A 162 -9.53 12.91 -0.37
CA ALA A 162 -10.10 13.87 -1.30
C ALA A 162 -10.55 15.15 -0.59
N TRP A 163 -11.30 15.01 0.51
CA TRP A 163 -11.79 16.14 1.28
C TRP A 163 -10.65 16.93 1.95
N ALA A 164 -9.72 16.24 2.60
CA ALA A 164 -8.55 16.86 3.23
C ALA A 164 -7.66 17.60 2.20
N THR A 165 -7.58 17.12 0.96
CA THR A 165 -6.89 17.85 -0.13
C THR A 165 -7.61 19.17 -0.43
N VAL A 166 -8.93 19.15 -0.61
CA VAL A 166 -9.72 20.36 -0.90
C VAL A 166 -9.70 21.37 0.26
N VAL A 167 -9.76 20.91 1.51
CA VAL A 167 -9.63 21.79 2.70
C VAL A 167 -8.23 22.41 2.78
N ALA A 168 -7.17 21.65 2.52
CA ALA A 168 -5.81 22.19 2.50
C ALA A 168 -5.59 23.21 1.35
N GLU A 169 -6.16 22.98 0.16
CA GLU A 169 -6.16 23.99 -0.93
C GLU A 169 -6.88 25.29 -0.51
N ARG A 170 -7.98 25.19 0.25
CA ARG A 170 -8.70 26.36 0.79
C ARG A 170 -7.91 27.09 1.90
N LEU A 171 -6.96 26.41 2.53
CA LEU A 171 -5.95 26.97 3.46
C LEU A 171 -4.67 27.43 2.72
N ASN A 172 -4.77 27.73 1.42
CA ASN A 172 -3.71 28.31 0.57
C ASN A 172 -2.48 27.43 0.32
N PHE A 173 -2.50 26.13 0.68
CA PHE A 173 -1.47 25.19 0.23
C PHE A 173 -1.59 24.90 -1.28
N LYS A 174 -0.47 24.71 -1.95
CA LYS A 174 -0.46 24.20 -3.34
C LYS A 174 -1.08 22.81 -3.39
N ARG A 175 -1.62 22.42 -4.55
CA ARG A 175 -2.19 21.08 -4.75
C ARG A 175 -1.26 19.95 -4.33
N GLU A 176 0.03 20.04 -4.62
CA GLU A 176 0.98 18.97 -4.28
C GLU A 176 1.27 18.87 -2.78
N GLU A 177 1.27 20.00 -2.08
CA GLU A 177 1.42 20.09 -0.64
C GLU A 177 0.16 19.54 0.02
N ALA A 178 -1.02 20.01 -0.42
CA ALA A 178 -2.33 19.54 0.00
C ALA A 178 -2.50 18.01 -0.18
N LEU A 179 -2.06 17.45 -1.32
CA LEU A 179 -2.06 16.01 -1.57
C LEU A 179 -1.22 15.22 -0.56
N SER A 180 0.00 15.71 -0.29
CA SER A 180 0.92 15.11 0.67
C SER A 180 0.34 15.13 2.09
N ILE A 181 -0.12 16.31 2.54
CA ILE A 181 -0.72 16.55 3.86
C ILE A 181 -2.00 15.72 4.06
N ALA A 182 -2.87 15.66 3.04
CA ALA A 182 -4.11 14.88 3.07
C ALA A 182 -3.87 13.37 3.20
N SER A 183 -2.76 12.85 2.66
CA SER A 183 -2.36 11.46 2.85
C SER A 183 -2.05 11.17 4.32
N VAL A 184 -1.21 12.00 4.94
CA VAL A 184 -0.83 11.89 6.37
C VAL A 184 -2.07 12.02 7.27
N TYR A 185 -2.92 13.03 7.02
CA TYR A 185 -4.16 13.23 7.77
C TYR A 185 -5.10 12.00 7.70
N THR A 186 -5.21 11.35 6.54
CA THR A 186 -5.97 10.11 6.40
C THR A 186 -5.31 8.94 7.14
N GLU A 187 -3.98 8.80 7.11
CA GLU A 187 -3.26 7.73 7.83
C GLU A 187 -3.33 7.91 9.35
N MET A 188 -3.24 9.14 9.87
CA MET A 188 -3.49 9.49 11.28
C MET A 188 -4.89 9.04 11.74
N ASN A 189 -5.91 9.35 10.95
CA ASN A 189 -7.30 9.00 11.24
C ASN A 189 -7.55 7.48 11.17
N ALA A 190 -6.97 6.81 10.16
CA ALA A 190 -7.03 5.35 10.04
C ALA A 190 -6.28 4.64 11.18
N THR A 191 -5.14 5.18 11.62
CA THR A 191 -4.38 4.62 12.76
C THR A 191 -5.16 4.80 14.06
N SER A 192 -5.60 6.03 14.34
CA SER A 192 -6.44 6.36 15.52
C SER A 192 -7.68 5.46 15.61
N LYS A 193 -8.43 5.30 14.51
CA LYS A 193 -9.67 4.53 14.53
C LYS A 193 -9.44 3.02 14.49
N GLY A 194 -8.28 2.55 14.01
CA GLY A 194 -7.87 1.14 14.10
C GLY A 194 -7.48 0.72 15.52
N ILE A 195 -6.76 1.58 16.24
CA ILE A 195 -6.44 1.41 17.67
C ILE A 195 -7.73 1.41 18.51
N SER A 196 -8.65 2.34 18.23
CA SER A 196 -9.99 2.39 18.86
C SER A 196 -10.85 1.12 18.65
N LEU A 197 -10.48 0.22 17.74
CA LEU A 197 -11.14 -1.07 17.52
C LEU A 197 -10.29 -2.28 17.95
N GLY A 198 -9.13 -2.07 18.58
CA GLY A 198 -8.21 -3.14 18.96
C GLY A 198 -7.57 -3.87 17.77
N ILE A 199 -7.57 -3.25 16.57
CA ILE A 199 -6.98 -3.82 15.34
C ILE A 199 -5.46 -3.53 15.28
N PHE A 200 -5.01 -2.49 15.98
CA PHE A 200 -3.63 -2.05 16.07
C PHE A 200 -3.24 -1.79 17.52
N ASP A 201 -1.98 -2.06 17.86
CA ASP A 201 -1.40 -1.73 19.16
C ASP A 201 -1.30 -0.20 19.35
N THR A 202 -1.50 0.25 20.59
CA THR A 202 -1.52 1.69 20.96
C THR A 202 -0.24 2.44 20.58
N GLY A 203 0.91 1.75 20.57
CA GLY A 203 2.20 2.33 20.20
C GLY A 203 2.25 2.95 18.79
N LYS A 204 1.35 2.58 17.87
CA LYS A 204 1.31 3.16 16.52
C LYS A 204 0.82 4.62 16.45
N ASN A 205 0.32 5.20 17.56
CA ASN A 205 0.03 6.64 17.60
C ASN A 205 1.30 7.49 17.80
N ALA A 206 2.39 6.94 18.35
CA ALA A 206 3.59 7.71 18.70
C ALA A 206 4.30 8.31 17.47
N ASP A 207 4.19 7.67 16.30
CA ASP A 207 4.71 8.15 15.00
C ASP A 207 4.13 9.52 14.56
N TYR A 208 3.11 10.03 15.26
CA TYR A 208 2.40 11.27 14.93
C TYR A 208 2.43 12.34 16.05
N GLU A 209 3.17 12.13 17.14
CA GLU A 209 3.33 13.17 18.17
C GLU A 209 4.32 14.24 17.70
N VAL A 210 3.81 15.45 17.47
CA VAL A 210 4.62 16.58 16.99
C VAL A 210 5.57 17.06 18.08
N GLY A 211 6.87 16.79 17.92
CA GLY A 211 7.89 17.38 18.78
C GLY A 211 7.94 18.91 18.61
N SER A 212 8.15 19.65 19.71
CA SER A 212 8.04 21.13 19.77
C SER A 212 8.98 21.93 18.85
N ALA A 213 9.89 21.27 18.14
CA ALA A 213 10.80 21.85 17.15
C ALA A 213 10.42 21.54 15.69
N GLN A 214 9.36 20.77 15.43
CA GLN A 214 8.91 20.43 14.07
C GLN A 214 7.71 21.30 13.64
N PRO A 215 7.68 21.81 12.39
CA PRO A 215 6.53 22.52 11.88
C PRO A 215 5.36 21.55 11.62
N PHE A 216 4.15 22.03 11.83
CA PHE A 216 2.90 21.31 11.60
C PHE A 216 1.86 22.26 11.00
N VAL A 217 0.82 21.70 10.39
CA VAL A 217 -0.39 22.44 10.03
C VAL A 217 -1.56 21.90 10.84
N GLU A 218 -2.39 22.77 11.41
CA GLU A 218 -3.67 22.33 11.94
C GLU A 218 -4.67 22.16 10.79
N LEU A 219 -5.05 20.91 10.53
CA LEU A 219 -6.04 20.53 9.52
C LEU A 219 -7.14 19.72 10.20
N MET A 220 -8.39 20.20 10.17
CA MET A 220 -9.58 19.50 10.67
C MET A 220 -9.38 18.81 12.04
N GLY A 221 -8.91 19.60 13.02
CA GLY A 221 -8.68 19.16 14.39
C GLY A 221 -7.54 18.16 14.60
N ARG A 222 -6.59 18.05 13.66
CA ARG A 222 -5.33 17.29 13.81
C ARG A 222 -4.15 18.11 13.33
N GLN A 223 -2.96 17.73 13.76
CA GLN A 223 -1.70 18.42 13.45
C GLN A 223 -0.73 17.47 12.73
N PRO A 224 -0.93 17.16 11.43
CA PRO A 224 0.08 16.45 10.64
C PRO A 224 1.41 17.24 10.59
N VAL A 225 2.51 16.51 10.84
CA VAL A 225 3.88 17.02 10.77
C VAL A 225 4.23 17.40 9.33
N LEU A 226 4.94 18.52 9.16
CA LEU A 226 5.45 19.00 7.88
C LEU A 226 6.98 18.92 7.81
N LYS A 227 7.50 18.79 6.61
CA LYS A 227 8.90 19.03 6.24
C LYS A 227 8.93 19.84 4.95
N THR A 228 9.83 20.81 4.86
CA THR A 228 10.09 21.51 3.60
C THR A 228 11.02 20.68 2.72
N GLU A 229 10.61 20.39 1.48
CA GLU A 229 11.37 19.64 0.48
C GLU A 229 11.30 20.39 -0.85
N GLY A 230 12.45 20.70 -1.47
CA GLY A 230 12.49 21.54 -2.68
C GLY A 230 12.01 22.99 -2.53
N GLY A 231 11.62 23.41 -1.33
CA GLY A 231 10.94 24.70 -1.07
C GLY A 231 9.42 24.59 -0.90
N GLU A 232 8.88 23.37 -0.80
CA GLU A 232 7.45 23.10 -0.67
C GLU A 232 7.14 22.24 0.56
N TRP A 233 5.93 22.36 1.10
CA TRP A 233 5.48 21.61 2.27
C TRP A 233 5.06 20.19 1.93
N ARG A 234 5.78 19.20 2.47
CA ARG A 234 5.42 17.78 2.38
C ARG A 234 5.05 17.28 3.79
N GLY A 235 3.95 16.53 3.88
CA GLY A 235 3.56 15.84 5.10
C GLY A 235 4.52 14.68 5.41
N VAL A 236 4.72 14.39 6.70
CA VAL A 236 5.63 13.33 7.18
C VAL A 236 4.87 12.20 7.86
N THR A 237 5.16 10.95 7.48
CA THR A 237 4.73 9.72 8.17
C THR A 237 5.92 8.77 8.33
N LYS A 238 6.02 8.03 9.45
CA LYS A 238 7.10 7.04 9.70
C LYS A 238 8.53 7.60 9.51
N GLY A 239 8.71 8.92 9.69
CA GLY A 239 9.99 9.62 9.47
C GLY A 239 10.34 9.97 8.01
N GLY A 240 9.47 9.66 7.04
CA GLY A 240 9.65 10.01 5.62
C GLY A 240 8.63 11.06 5.14
N ALA A 241 9.04 11.90 4.18
CA ALA A 241 8.11 12.77 3.47
C ALA A 241 7.23 11.96 2.51
N VAL A 242 5.96 12.34 2.36
CA VAL A 242 4.99 11.64 1.51
C VAL A 242 4.86 12.32 0.14
N GLU A 243 5.17 11.59 -0.93
CA GLU A 243 5.09 12.13 -2.30
C GLU A 243 3.64 12.37 -2.78
N PRO A 244 3.36 13.43 -3.55
CA PRO A 244 2.01 13.79 -4.00
C PRO A 244 1.42 12.76 -4.98
N GLU A 245 2.28 12.12 -5.79
CA GLU A 245 1.88 11.06 -6.75
C GLU A 245 1.22 9.86 -6.06
N VAL A 246 1.60 9.56 -4.80
CA VAL A 246 1.01 8.47 -4.02
C VAL A 246 -0.46 8.78 -3.72
N ALA A 247 -0.74 9.97 -3.18
CA ALA A 247 -2.10 10.40 -2.85
C ALA A 247 -2.98 10.58 -4.10
N PHE A 248 -2.43 11.21 -5.14
CA PHE A 248 -3.10 11.42 -6.42
C PHE A 248 -3.43 10.10 -7.13
N GLY A 249 -2.45 9.21 -7.24
CA GLY A 249 -2.61 7.89 -7.82
C GLY A 249 -3.59 7.01 -7.02
N TYR A 250 -3.57 7.10 -5.68
CA TYR A 250 -4.55 6.43 -4.81
C TYR A 250 -5.98 6.90 -5.09
N MET A 251 -6.19 8.21 -5.23
CA MET A 251 -7.51 8.78 -5.54
C MET A 251 -7.96 8.42 -6.97
N ARG A 252 -7.12 8.58 -8.01
CA ARG A 252 -7.46 8.16 -9.39
C ARG A 252 -7.81 6.66 -9.46
N LYS A 253 -7.07 5.78 -8.74
CA LYS A 253 -7.38 4.34 -8.63
C LYS A 253 -8.71 4.06 -7.91
N SER A 254 -9.07 4.87 -6.91
CA SER A 254 -10.25 4.69 -6.05
C SER A 254 -11.55 5.20 -6.67
N PHE A 255 -11.55 6.43 -7.19
CA PHE A 255 -12.73 7.08 -7.76
C PHE A 255 -12.90 6.84 -9.27
N ARG A 256 -11.81 6.57 -9.99
CA ARG A 256 -11.82 6.31 -11.44
C ARG A 256 -12.50 7.48 -12.18
N HIS A 257 -13.40 7.20 -13.13
CA HIS A 257 -14.14 8.20 -13.90
C HIS A 257 -15.02 9.14 -13.06
N THR A 258 -15.27 8.85 -11.77
CA THR A 258 -16.05 9.76 -10.90
C THR A 258 -15.21 10.87 -10.27
N ILE A 259 -13.87 10.84 -10.39
CA ILE A 259 -12.98 11.68 -9.58
C ILE A 259 -13.24 13.18 -9.74
N GLY A 260 -13.32 13.70 -10.96
CA GLY A 260 -13.63 15.11 -11.21
C GLY A 260 -15.01 15.54 -10.70
N SER A 261 -15.96 14.61 -10.58
CA SER A 261 -17.27 14.88 -9.98
C SER A 261 -17.25 14.85 -8.45
N VAL A 262 -16.39 14.04 -7.85
CA VAL A 262 -16.19 14.02 -6.39
C VAL A 262 -15.43 15.27 -5.95
N ILE A 263 -14.30 15.59 -6.58
CA ILE A 263 -13.49 16.75 -6.24
C ILE A 263 -14.25 18.05 -6.57
N GLY A 264 -14.90 18.16 -7.73
CA GLY A 264 -15.71 19.33 -8.08
C GLY A 264 -16.88 19.57 -7.11
N GLY A 265 -17.61 18.51 -6.73
CA GLY A 265 -18.65 18.61 -5.70
C GLY A 265 -18.12 19.01 -4.33
N MET A 266 -16.95 18.50 -3.93
CA MET A 266 -16.26 18.92 -2.71
C MET A 266 -15.78 20.37 -2.78
N ARG A 267 -15.28 20.84 -3.92
CA ARG A 267 -14.83 22.24 -4.09
C ARG A 267 -16.00 23.20 -3.92
N LEU A 268 -17.13 22.94 -4.59
CA LEU A 268 -18.36 23.71 -4.43
C LEU A 268 -18.86 23.71 -2.98
N LEU A 269 -18.68 22.62 -2.23
CA LEU A 269 -18.97 22.60 -0.79
C LEU A 269 -18.00 23.51 -0.01
N ALA A 270 -16.70 23.38 -0.27
CA ALA A 270 -15.65 24.09 0.44
C ALA A 270 -15.57 25.60 0.12
N GLU A 271 -16.14 26.04 -1.00
CA GLU A 271 -16.30 27.45 -1.38
C GLU A 271 -17.42 28.15 -0.60
N ALA A 272 -18.41 27.42 -0.06
CA ALA A 272 -19.53 27.97 0.71
C ALA A 272 -19.20 28.32 2.18
N PHE A 273 -17.94 28.20 2.59
CA PHE A 273 -17.42 28.46 3.94
C PHE A 273 -16.12 29.26 3.84
N SER A 274 -15.81 30.12 4.82
CA SER A 274 -14.48 30.72 4.92
C SER A 274 -13.41 29.65 5.28
N PRO A 275 -12.10 29.88 5.00
CA PRO A 275 -11.06 28.90 5.31
C PRO A 275 -11.02 28.51 6.80
N ASP A 276 -11.19 29.46 7.70
CA ASP A 276 -11.17 29.24 9.16
C ASP A 276 -12.38 28.45 9.65
N GLU A 277 -13.57 28.69 9.09
CA GLU A 277 -14.77 27.90 9.37
C GLU A 277 -14.63 26.48 8.81
N LEU A 278 -14.19 26.37 7.55
CA LEU A 278 -14.00 25.10 6.87
C LEU A 278 -12.99 24.21 7.61
N ASN A 279 -11.94 24.79 8.20
CA ASN A 279 -10.98 24.02 8.98
C ASN A 279 -11.57 23.49 10.31
N LYS A 280 -12.55 24.20 10.90
CA LYS A 280 -13.23 23.82 12.15
C LYS A 280 -14.39 22.85 11.92
N GLU A 281 -15.24 23.17 10.95
CA GLU A 281 -16.46 22.41 10.60
C GLU A 281 -16.18 21.25 9.62
N GLY A 282 -15.03 21.24 8.94
CA GLY A 282 -14.71 20.30 7.85
C GLY A 282 -14.81 18.82 8.23
N PHE A 283 -14.43 18.44 9.45
CA PHE A 283 -14.61 17.05 9.90
C PHE A 283 -16.09 16.69 10.09
N ALA A 284 -16.92 17.63 10.57
CA ALA A 284 -18.35 17.43 10.74
C ALA A 284 -19.06 17.27 9.38
N LEU A 285 -18.78 18.18 8.43
CA LEU A 285 -19.25 18.10 7.04
C LEU A 285 -18.91 16.73 6.42
N TYR A 286 -17.66 16.27 6.57
CA TYR A 286 -17.26 14.92 6.15
C TYR A 286 -18.05 13.82 6.86
N THR A 287 -18.36 13.95 8.16
CA THR A 287 -19.15 12.92 8.85
C THR A 287 -20.58 12.76 8.33
N ASP A 288 -21.12 13.78 7.67
CA ASP A 288 -22.47 13.78 7.09
C ASP A 288 -22.51 13.22 5.65
N PHE A 289 -21.56 13.60 4.77
CA PHE A 289 -21.56 13.12 3.38
C PHE A 289 -20.78 11.82 3.14
N ARG A 290 -19.91 11.39 4.06
CA ARG A 290 -19.06 10.18 3.88
C ARG A 290 -19.85 8.91 3.52
N PRO A 291 -19.23 7.95 2.81
CA PRO A 291 -19.85 6.67 2.47
C PRO A 291 -20.59 5.98 3.63
N ASN A 292 -21.85 5.60 3.41
CA ASN A 292 -22.60 4.81 4.38
C ASN A 292 -22.20 3.33 4.30
N SER A 293 -21.15 2.97 5.04
CA SER A 293 -20.57 1.62 5.11
C SER A 293 -21.22 0.72 6.17
N GLY A 294 -22.44 1.02 6.65
CA GLY A 294 -23.13 0.23 7.69
C GLY A 294 -22.44 0.21 9.07
N GLY A 295 -21.42 1.05 9.29
CA GLY A 295 -20.59 1.07 10.50
C GLY A 295 -19.37 0.14 10.46
N GLU A 296 -19.30 -0.79 9.52
CA GLU A 296 -18.17 -1.74 9.40
C GLU A 296 -16.85 -1.08 8.97
N TRP A 297 -15.73 -1.65 9.42
CA TRP A 297 -14.40 -1.18 9.06
C TRP A 297 -14.05 -1.49 7.60
N GLY A 298 -13.69 -0.46 6.84
CA GLY A 298 -13.11 -0.60 5.50
C GLY A 298 -14.10 -1.03 4.39
N GLN A 299 -15.37 -1.26 4.72
CA GLN A 299 -16.40 -1.54 3.73
C GLN A 299 -16.66 -0.32 2.84
N ARG A 300 -17.01 -0.58 1.58
CA ARG A 300 -17.44 0.46 0.64
C ARG A 300 -18.91 0.81 0.92
N GLY A 301 -19.21 2.09 1.02
CA GLY A 301 -20.57 2.62 1.09
C GLY A 301 -20.90 3.47 -0.14
N GLU A 302 -22.17 3.79 -0.33
CA GLU A 302 -22.59 4.80 -1.30
C GLU A 302 -22.34 6.21 -0.74
N MET A 303 -21.89 7.12 -1.61
CA MET A 303 -21.81 8.57 -1.40
C MET A 303 -22.44 9.26 -2.62
N ARG A 304 -23.32 10.25 -2.38
CA ARG A 304 -24.04 10.99 -3.43
C ARG A 304 -23.55 12.43 -3.51
N MET A 305 -23.32 12.93 -4.71
CA MET A 305 -22.87 14.32 -4.89
C MET A 305 -23.99 15.33 -4.57
N SER A 306 -25.26 14.93 -4.69
CA SER A 306 -26.41 15.70 -4.18
C SER A 306 -26.36 15.92 -2.66
N THR A 307 -25.86 14.95 -1.88
CA THR A 307 -25.66 15.13 -0.42
C THR A 307 -24.57 16.15 -0.13
N ILE A 308 -23.46 16.11 -0.87
CA ILE A 308 -22.36 17.09 -0.76
C ILE A 308 -22.87 18.50 -1.11
N LEU A 309 -23.60 18.65 -2.22
CA LEU A 309 -24.13 19.95 -2.66
C LEU A 309 -25.21 20.53 -1.72
N ALA A 310 -25.93 19.68 -0.98
CA ALA A 310 -26.96 20.08 -0.02
C ALA A 310 -26.41 20.51 1.35
N LEU A 311 -25.14 20.21 1.67
CA LEU A 311 -24.45 20.70 2.87
C LEU A 311 -23.88 22.11 2.70
N ARG A 312 -23.98 22.69 1.49
CA ARG A 312 -23.65 24.10 1.26
C ARG A 312 -24.66 24.98 1.99
N ARG A 313 -24.14 26.02 2.64
CA ARG A 313 -24.97 27.14 3.09
C ARG A 313 -25.60 27.77 1.85
N THR A 314 -26.90 27.58 1.63
CA THR A 314 -27.61 28.25 0.54
C THR A 314 -27.59 29.74 0.80
N LEU A 315 -26.94 30.51 -0.07
CA LEU A 315 -27.06 31.95 -0.06
C LEU A 315 -28.55 32.32 -0.25
N PRO A 316 -29.11 33.21 0.58
CA PRO A 316 -30.48 33.69 0.44
C PRO A 316 -30.64 34.65 -0.76
#